data_AF-A0A7K6DNJ6-F1
#
_entry.id   AF-A0A7K6DNJ6-F1
#
_cell.length_a   1.000
_cell.length_b   1.000
_cell.length_c   1.000
_cell.angle_alpha   90.00
_cell.angle_beta   90.00
_cell.angle_gamma   90.00
#
_symmetry.space_group_name_H-M   'P 1'
#
loop_
_entity.id
_entity.type
_entity.pdbx_description
1 polymer ?
#
loop_
_entity_poly.entity_id
_entity_poly.type
_entity_poly.pdbx_seq_one_letter_code
_entity_poly.pdbx_strand_id
1 'polypeptide(L)' 'APIHVANVPSRFEQAKLSHARFHQNAPALVRMFELTRDQARAVVSTRPNCQPLQLPSLGVGVNPRGLGSGELWQMDVT' A
#
# COMPACT_ATOMS: atom_id res chain seq x y z
N ALA A 1 0.26 -29.07 -37.25
CA ALA A 1 -0.08 -29.02 -35.81
C ALA A 1 -0.58 -27.61 -35.50
N PRO A 2 -1.70 -27.43 -34.77
CA PRO A 2 -2.15 -26.08 -34.44
C PRO A 2 -1.19 -25.48 -33.41
N ILE A 3 -0.83 -24.22 -33.60
CA ILE A 3 0.01 -23.46 -32.68
C ILE A 3 -0.79 -23.29 -31.39
N HIS A 4 -0.30 -23.87 -30.30
CA HIS A 4 -0.85 -23.67 -28.97
C HIS A 4 -0.61 -22.21 -28.59
N VAL A 5 -1.58 -21.33 -28.86
CA VAL A 5 -1.59 -19.96 -28.34
C VAL A 5 -1.62 -20.10 -26.83
N ALA A 6 -0.47 -19.93 -26.18
CA ALA A 6 -0.43 -19.83 -24.72
C ALA A 6 -1.44 -18.73 -24.34
N ASN A 7 -2.48 -19.10 -23.59
CA ASN A 7 -3.50 -18.16 -23.13
C ASN A 7 -2.82 -17.17 -22.18
N VAL A 8 -2.29 -16.08 -22.74
CA VAL A 8 -1.58 -15.07 -21.95
C VAL A 8 -2.59 -14.51 -20.94
N PRO A 9 -2.32 -14.62 -19.62
CA PRO A 9 -3.26 -14.16 -18.60
C PRO A 9 -3.53 -12.67 -18.78
N SER A 10 -4.71 -12.21 -18.38
CA SER A 10 -5.06 -10.79 -18.46
C SER A 10 -4.05 -9.94 -17.70
N ARG A 11 -3.92 -8.65 -18.05
CA ARG A 11 -3.03 -7.71 -17.35
C ARG A 11 -3.29 -7.67 -15.83
N PHE A 12 -4.55 -7.85 -15.43
CA PHE A 12 -4.95 -7.94 -14.03
C PHE A 12 -4.40 -9.19 -13.33
N GLU A 13 -4.48 -10.36 -13.98
CA GLU A 13 -3.91 -11.60 -13.45
C GLU A 13 -2.37 -11.59 -13.45
N GLN A 14 -1.74 -10.99 -14.47
CA GLN A 14 -0.30 -10.76 -14.48
C GLN A 14 0.14 -9.85 -13.32
N ALA A 15 -0.62 -8.78 -13.04
CA ALA A 15 -0.35 -7.90 -11.91
C ALA A 15 -0.46 -8.61 -10.56
N LYS A 16 -1.45 -9.51 -10.40
CA LYS A 16 -1.59 -10.34 -9.19
C LYS A 16 -0.37 -11.25 -8.99
N LEU A 17 0.09 -11.93 -10.05
CA LEU A 17 1.28 -12.79 -10.01
C LEU A 17 2.56 -11.98 -9.72
N SER A 18 2.74 -10.84 -10.37
CA SER A 18 3.88 -9.95 -10.12
C SER A 18 3.89 -9.42 -8.69
N HIS A 19 2.74 -8.93 -8.20
CA HIS A 19 2.60 -8.47 -6.82
C HIS A 19 2.80 -9.60 -5.79
N ALA A 20 2.38 -10.83 -6.11
CA ALA A 20 2.65 -12.01 -5.30
C ALA A 20 4.15 -12.28 -5.12
N ARG A 21 4.97 -11.95 -6.13
CA ARG A 21 6.41 -12.18 -6.08
C ARG A 21 7.21 -10.99 -5.53
N PHE A 22 6.84 -9.77 -5.92
CA PHE A 22 7.67 -8.57 -5.73
C PHE A 22 7.06 -7.54 -4.78
N HIS A 23 5.82 -7.74 -4.31
CA HIS A 23 5.13 -6.83 -3.39
C HIS A 23 5.11 -5.36 -3.84
N GLN A 24 5.06 -5.12 -5.16
CA GLN A 24 5.05 -3.80 -5.77
C GLN A 24 3.81 -2.99 -5.32
N ASN A 25 3.97 -1.68 -5.08
CA ASN A 25 2.88 -0.81 -4.66
C ASN A 25 1.90 -0.48 -5.82
N ALA A 26 0.71 0.04 -5.48
CA ALA A 26 -0.34 0.32 -6.47
C ALA A 26 0.12 1.29 -7.60
N PRO A 27 0.85 2.39 -7.34
CA PRO A 27 1.37 3.26 -8.42
C PRO A 27 2.33 2.55 -9.38
N ALA A 28 3.13 1.58 -8.89
CA ALA A 28 3.96 0.77 -9.76
C ALA A 28 3.08 -0.12 -10.67
N LEU A 29 2.08 -0.80 -10.10
CA LEU A 29 1.19 -1.70 -10.85
C LEU A 29 0.39 -0.97 -11.94
N VAL A 30 -0.08 0.26 -11.66
CA VAL A 30 -0.74 1.12 -12.67
C VAL A 30 0.16 1.34 -13.88
N ARG A 31 1.44 1.67 -13.65
CA ARG A 31 2.40 1.99 -14.73
C ARG A 31 2.85 0.74 -15.48
N MET A 32 3.07 -0.38 -14.79
CA MET A 32 3.62 -1.60 -15.40
C MET A 32 2.57 -2.42 -16.17
N PHE A 33 1.32 -2.40 -15.72
CA PHE A 33 0.25 -3.23 -16.29
C PHE A 33 -0.89 -2.42 -16.90
N GLU A 34 -0.74 -1.09 -16.99
CA GLU A 34 -1.74 -0.17 -17.53
C GLU A 34 -3.12 -0.33 -16.85
N LEU A 35 -3.11 -0.58 -15.53
CA LEU A 35 -4.32 -0.76 -14.73
C LEU A 35 -4.90 0.56 -14.27
N THR A 36 -6.21 0.57 -14.00
CA THR A 36 -6.80 1.69 -13.26
C THR A 36 -6.30 1.70 -11.82
N ARG A 37 -6.40 2.86 -11.16
CA ARG A 37 -6.00 3.00 -9.76
C ARG A 37 -6.78 2.07 -8.84
N ASP A 38 -8.06 1.85 -9.12
CA ASP A 38 -8.94 0.98 -8.33
C ASP A 38 -8.58 -0.49 -8.52
N GLN A 39 -8.27 -0.91 -9.74
CA GLN A 39 -7.75 -2.25 -10.01
C GLN A 39 -6.42 -2.50 -9.28
N ALA A 40 -5.49 -1.55 -9.34
CA ALA A 40 -4.22 -1.68 -8.64
C ALA A 40 -4.39 -1.73 -7.10
N ARG A 41 -5.34 -0.96 -6.54
CA ARG A 41 -5.70 -1.04 -5.13
C ARG A 41 -6.28 -2.40 -4.76
N ALA A 42 -7.15 -2.96 -5.60
CA ALA A 42 -7.70 -4.29 -5.39
C ALA A 42 -6.59 -5.35 -5.35
N VAL A 43 -5.62 -5.29 -6.28
CA VAL A 43 -4.46 -6.20 -6.29
C VAL A 43 -3.67 -6.12 -4.98
N VAL A 44 -3.34 -4.92 -4.50
CA VAL A 44 -2.60 -4.74 -3.23
C VAL A 44 -3.42 -5.22 -2.03
N SER A 45 -4.73 -5.01 -2.05
CA SER A 45 -5.64 -5.35 -0.94
C SER A 45 -5.89 -6.85 -0.79
N THR A 46 -5.65 -7.66 -1.83
CA THR A 46 -5.83 -9.12 -1.78
C THR A 46 -4.85 -9.83 -0.85
N ARG A 47 -3.74 -9.17 -0.44
CA ARG A 47 -2.71 -9.78 0.39
C ARG A 47 -2.69 -9.16 1.80
N PRO A 48 -2.96 -9.95 2.86
CA PRO A 48 -2.96 -9.47 4.24
C PRO A 48 -1.65 -8.77 4.62
N ASN A 49 -0.52 -9.29 4.14
CA ASN A 49 0.81 -8.77 4.44
C ASN A 49 1.13 -7.44 3.73
N CYS A 50 0.30 -7.02 2.77
CA CYS A 50 0.48 -5.77 2.02
C CYS A 50 -0.58 -4.73 2.37
N GLN A 51 -1.43 -5.04 3.35
CA GLN A 51 -2.33 -4.04 3.90
C GLN A 51 -1.49 -2.88 4.44
N PRO A 52 -1.84 -1.62 4.12
CA PRO A 52 -1.17 -0.49 4.70
C PRO A 52 -1.20 -0.66 6.22
N LEU A 53 -0.04 -0.51 6.86
CA LEU A 53 0.03 -0.50 8.31
C LEU A 53 -0.97 0.56 8.77
N GLN A 54 -2.05 0.09 9.38
CA GLN A 54 -3.05 0.94 9.97
C GLN A 54 -2.42 1.45 11.26
N LEU A 55 -1.53 2.43 11.11
CA LEU A 55 -1.04 3.21 12.23
C LEU A 55 -2.30 3.68 12.96
N PRO A 56 -2.38 3.49 14.29
CA PRO A 56 -3.39 4.16 15.08
C PRO A 56 -3.37 5.61 14.61
N SER A 57 -4.52 6.17 14.22
CA SER A 57 -4.55 7.60 13.98
C SER A 57 -4.05 8.21 15.28
N LEU A 58 -2.84 8.78 15.28
CA LEU A 58 -2.40 9.63 16.36
C LEU A 58 -3.51 10.67 16.41
N GLY A 59 -4.37 10.58 17.43
CA GLY A 59 -5.53 11.45 17.53
C GLY A 59 -5.06 12.89 17.36
N VAL A 60 -5.91 13.74 16.80
CA VAL A 60 -5.67 15.19 16.82
C VAL A 60 -5.36 15.56 18.28
N GLY A 61 -4.09 15.86 18.58
CA GLY A 61 -3.64 16.07 19.97
C GLY A 61 -2.36 15.37 20.43
N VAL A 62 -1.50 14.82 19.55
CA VAL A 62 -0.14 14.39 19.97
C VAL A 62 0.84 15.55 20.08
N ASN A 63 0.47 16.50 20.91
CA ASN A 63 1.32 17.24 21.83
C ASN A 63 0.32 17.90 22.78
N PRO A 64 0.20 17.49 24.05
CA PRO A 64 -0.45 18.37 25.01
C PRO A 64 0.41 19.64 25.02
N ARG A 65 -0.01 20.66 24.27
CA ARG A 65 0.55 22.00 24.42
C ARG A 65 0.02 22.47 25.77
N GLY A 66 0.92 22.78 26.70
CA GLY A 66 0.54 23.49 27.91
C GLY A 66 -0.28 24.73 27.55
N LEU A 67 -1.25 25.06 28.39
CA LEU A 67 -2.12 26.22 28.19
C LEU A 67 -1.33 27.52 28.46
N GLY A 68 -0.21 27.43 29.18
CA GLY A 68 0.74 28.50 29.45
C GLY A 68 2.21 28.12 29.22
N SER A 69 3.07 29.14 29.22
CA SER A 69 4.52 28.97 29.09
C SER A 69 5.09 28.15 30.25
N GLY A 70 5.67 26.98 29.94
CA GLY A 70 6.41 26.15 30.90
C GLY A 70 5.63 25.04 31.60
N GLU A 71 4.34 24.83 31.27
CA GLU A 71 3.52 23.79 31.91
C GLU A 71 3.82 22.36 31.42
N LEU A 72 4.31 22.21 30.19
CA LEU A 72 4.55 20.92 29.56
C LEU A 72 5.91 20.90 28.87
N TRP A 73 6.84 20.13 29.45
CA TRP A 73 8.15 19.83 28.88
C TRP A 73 8.13 18.37 28.42
N GLN A 74 8.05 18.16 27.11
CA GLN A 74 8.26 16.83 26.54
C GLN A 74 9.76 16.58 26.44
N MET A 75 10.26 15.64 27.22
CA MET A 75 11.59 15.07 27.03
C MET A 75 11.42 13.64 26.52
N ASP A 76 12.04 13.33 25.40
CA ASP A 76 12.28 11.97 24.96
C ASP A 76 13.72 11.60 25.32
N VAL A 77 13.96 10.36 25.73
CA VAL A 77 15.30 9.84 26.06
C VAL A 77 15.59 8.70 25.09
N THR A 78 16.63 8.88 24.28
CA THR A 78 17.14 7.85 23.36
C THR A 78 17.91 6.76 24.09
#